data_AF-A0A7I4Y7H3-F1
#
_entry.id   AF-A0A7I4Y7H3-F1
#
_cell.length_a   1.000
_cell.length_b   1.000
_cell.length_c   1.000
_cell.angle_alpha   90.00
_cell.angle_beta   90.00
_cell.angle_gamma   90.00
#
_symmetry.space_group_name_H-M   'P 1'
#
loop_
_entity.id
_entity.type
_entity.pdbx_description
1 polymer ?
#
loop_
_entity_poly.entity_id
_entity_poly.type
_entity_poly.pdbx_seq_one_letter_code
_entity_poly.pdbx_strand_id
1 'polypeptide(L)'
;MEYFLWIRPFSKCIPDYRSEKIGLFERTNYRPVTIQEFLASESARKRYWSRNFLAWPKFSSAQCNEAHRAIASWERSKKFVWLITQNVDGLHAKAGSHMLTELHGCSLRVKCLGCGEITDRADHQPRMEELNAEWMKVNFAGDLAPDGDSILTPGAEQSFVLPECQKCGGMLKTDVVFFGDNVSRQDVDTCYEKVEECTGVLVLGSSLYVMSGFRFPYHASLMGKPVFIVNIGPTRADEFAEMRLSALVSEVVTKL
;
A
#
# COMPACT_ATOMS: atom_id res chain seq x y z
N MET A 1 -3.64 -26.75 -15.89
CA MET A 1 -4.65 -25.83 -15.32
C MET A 1 -4.02 -25.18 -14.11
N GLU A 2 -3.43 -24.00 -14.29
CA GLU A 2 -2.49 -23.38 -13.33
C GLU A 2 -2.74 -21.86 -13.27
N TYR A 3 -2.40 -21.19 -12.16
CA TYR A 3 -3.27 -20.15 -11.60
C TYR A 3 -2.53 -19.01 -10.84
N PHE A 4 -2.95 -17.78 -11.13
CA PHE A 4 -3.29 -16.66 -10.22
C PHE A 4 -2.19 -15.72 -9.66
N LEU A 5 -2.10 -14.53 -10.26
CA LEU A 5 -1.45 -13.31 -9.77
C LEU A 5 -2.46 -12.34 -9.12
N TRP A 6 -2.18 -11.92 -7.89
CA TRP A 6 -3.08 -11.21 -6.98
C TRP A 6 -3.06 -9.68 -7.06
N ILE A 7 -4.20 -9.01 -6.78
CA ILE A 7 -4.27 -7.58 -6.46
C ILE A 7 -5.45 -7.23 -5.49
N ARG A 8 -5.15 -7.13 -4.16
CA ARG A 8 -5.78 -6.38 -3.00
C ARG A 8 -6.97 -6.96 -2.15
N PRO A 9 -6.83 -7.50 -0.92
CA PRO A 9 -8.01 -7.92 -0.17
C PRO A 9 -8.64 -6.71 0.55
N PHE A 10 -9.92 -6.81 0.88
CA PHE A 10 -10.52 -5.86 1.80
C PHE A 10 -9.96 -6.11 3.21
N SER A 11 -9.21 -5.15 3.74
CA SER A 11 -8.84 -5.08 5.15
C SER A 11 -9.89 -4.21 5.87
N LYS A 12 -10.67 -4.78 6.80
CA LYS A 12 -11.61 -3.98 7.63
C LYS A 12 -10.90 -2.96 8.54
N CYS A 13 -9.58 -3.04 8.67
CA CYS A 13 -8.80 -2.23 9.61
C CYS A 13 -8.22 -0.96 8.99
N ILE A 14 -8.09 -0.89 7.66
CA ILE A 14 -7.54 0.26 6.94
C ILE A 14 -8.54 0.64 5.85
N PRO A 15 -9.07 1.88 5.82
CA PRO A 15 -10.03 2.30 4.81
C PRO A 15 -9.42 2.17 3.41
N ASP A 16 -10.24 2.14 2.37
CA ASP A 16 -9.73 2.24 1.02
C ASP A 16 -9.88 3.64 0.44
N TYR A 17 -9.32 3.85 -0.76
CA TYR A 17 -9.37 5.16 -1.40
C TYR A 17 -10.69 5.42 -2.14
N ARG A 18 -11.37 4.38 -2.65
CA ARG A 18 -12.36 4.51 -3.74
C ARG A 18 -13.63 3.64 -3.62
N SER A 19 -13.84 2.86 -2.56
CA SER A 19 -15.10 2.11 -2.43
C SER A 19 -16.29 3.06 -2.29
N GLU A 20 -17.35 2.79 -3.03
CA GLU A 20 -18.60 3.55 -2.96
C GLU A 20 -19.09 3.59 -1.49
N LYS A 21 -19.29 4.80 -0.95
CA LYS A 21 -19.67 5.12 0.45
C LYS A 21 -18.59 4.93 1.54
N ILE A 22 -17.44 4.29 1.25
CA ILE A 22 -16.41 3.95 2.27
C ILE A 22 -15.02 4.55 1.94
N GLY A 23 -14.78 4.91 0.68
CA GLY A 23 -13.49 5.38 0.19
C GLY A 23 -13.12 6.79 0.67
N LEU A 24 -11.84 6.98 1.03
CA LEU A 24 -11.33 8.25 1.54
C LEU A 24 -11.62 9.44 0.59
N PHE A 25 -11.49 9.24 -0.74
CA PHE A 25 -11.74 10.30 -1.72
C PHE A 25 -13.21 10.69 -1.82
N GLU A 26 -14.12 9.80 -1.45
CA GLU A 26 -15.56 10.07 -1.46
C GLU A 26 -16.03 10.68 -0.13
N ARG A 27 -15.33 10.38 0.98
CA ARG A 27 -15.65 10.90 2.32
C ARG A 27 -15.00 12.25 2.64
N THR A 28 -13.94 12.65 1.95
CA THR A 28 -13.13 13.81 2.33
C THR A 28 -12.59 14.59 1.13
N ASN A 29 -12.32 15.90 1.30
CA ASN A 29 -11.53 16.70 0.35
C ASN A 29 -10.01 16.38 0.41
N TYR A 30 -9.64 15.18 0.86
CA TYR A 30 -8.24 14.78 1.03
C TYR A 30 -7.56 14.64 -0.32
N ARG A 31 -6.49 15.42 -0.52
CA ARG A 31 -5.57 15.27 -1.65
C ARG A 31 -4.28 14.63 -1.15
N PRO A 32 -3.86 13.48 -1.71
CA PRO A 32 -2.59 12.86 -1.37
C PRO A 32 -1.44 13.81 -1.72
N VAL A 33 -0.39 13.82 -0.88
CA VAL A 33 0.83 14.58 -1.18
C VAL A 33 1.54 13.92 -2.37
N THR A 34 1.87 14.71 -3.38
CA THR A 34 2.67 14.22 -4.52
C THR A 34 4.15 14.19 -4.17
N ILE A 35 4.95 13.39 -4.89
CA ILE A 35 6.40 13.39 -4.67
C ILE A 35 7.02 14.77 -4.96
N GLN A 36 6.52 15.48 -5.96
CA GLN A 36 7.01 16.81 -6.32
C GLN A 36 6.76 17.81 -5.18
N GLU A 37 5.56 17.81 -4.59
CA GLU A 37 5.24 18.64 -3.43
C GLU A 37 6.10 18.29 -2.21
N PHE A 38 6.28 16.99 -1.94
CA PHE A 38 7.09 16.52 -0.81
C PHE A 38 8.56 16.96 -0.93
N LEU A 39 9.14 16.86 -2.13
CA LEU A 39 10.52 17.28 -2.37
C LEU A 39 10.67 18.80 -2.30
N ALA A 40 9.73 19.55 -2.89
CA ALA A 40 9.83 20.99 -3.03
C ALA A 40 9.52 21.79 -1.74
N SER A 41 8.68 21.26 -0.84
CA SER A 41 8.13 22.05 0.28
C SER A 41 8.33 21.40 1.64
N GLU A 42 9.03 22.10 2.54
CA GLU A 42 9.15 21.69 3.94
C GLU A 42 7.79 21.64 4.64
N SER A 43 6.90 22.59 4.35
CA SER A 43 5.52 22.59 4.88
C SER A 43 4.75 21.34 4.43
N ALA A 44 4.93 20.89 3.18
CA ALA A 44 4.33 19.65 2.71
C ALA A 44 4.89 18.42 3.44
N ARG A 45 6.20 18.38 3.69
CA ARG A 45 6.82 17.31 4.50
C ARG A 45 6.33 17.30 5.93
N LYS A 46 6.23 18.47 6.57
CA LYS A 46 5.71 18.60 7.93
C LYS A 46 4.26 18.13 8.00
N ARG A 47 3.43 18.52 7.03
CA ARG A 47 2.05 18.06 6.92
C ARG A 47 1.97 16.53 6.77
N TYR A 48 2.80 15.95 5.91
CA TYR A 48 2.84 14.50 5.73
C TYR A 48 3.27 13.77 7.01
N TRP A 49 4.44 14.14 7.55
CA TRP A 49 5.03 13.44 8.69
C TRP A 49 4.25 13.63 9.99
N SER A 50 3.64 14.79 10.22
CA SER A 50 2.78 15.01 11.40
C SER A 50 1.52 14.14 11.38
N ARG A 51 0.90 13.96 10.20
CA ARG A 51 -0.25 13.06 10.02
C ARG A 51 0.14 11.60 10.16
N ASN A 52 1.22 11.19 9.49
CA ASN A 52 1.76 9.84 9.60
C ASN A 52 2.14 9.51 11.05
N PHE A 53 2.75 10.45 11.76
CA PHE A 53 3.12 10.32 13.17
C PHE A 53 1.91 10.04 14.07
N LEU A 54 0.85 10.83 13.95
CA LEU A 54 -0.37 10.67 14.76
C LEU A 54 -1.12 9.37 14.45
N ALA A 55 -1.11 8.94 13.19
CA ALA A 55 -1.81 7.73 12.77
C ALA A 55 -1.00 6.44 13.00
N TRP A 56 0.32 6.54 13.21
CA TRP A 56 1.21 5.39 13.37
C TRP A 56 0.76 4.35 14.42
N PRO A 57 0.32 4.71 15.64
CA PRO A 57 -0.08 3.71 16.65
C PRO A 57 -1.25 2.84 16.19
N LYS A 58 -2.24 3.42 15.51
CA LYS A 58 -3.39 2.68 14.98
C LYS A 58 -3.04 1.93 13.69
N PHE A 59 -2.17 2.48 12.85
CA PHE A 59 -1.71 1.81 11.64
C PHE A 59 -0.87 0.56 11.95
N SER A 60 0.17 0.70 12.79
CA SER A 60 1.10 -0.39 13.14
C SER A 60 0.44 -1.53 13.92
N SER A 61 -0.63 -1.25 14.67
CA SER A 61 -1.39 -2.27 15.41
C SER A 61 -2.35 -3.09 14.54
N ALA A 62 -2.54 -2.72 13.26
CA ALA A 62 -3.42 -3.44 12.34
C ALA A 62 -3.01 -4.91 12.20
N GLN A 63 -3.99 -5.81 12.22
CA GLN A 63 -3.77 -7.26 12.14
C GLN A 63 -4.18 -7.79 10.79
N CYS A 64 -3.49 -8.83 10.32
CA CYS A 64 -3.90 -9.55 9.13
C CYS A 64 -5.22 -10.29 9.39
N ASN A 65 -6.03 -10.43 8.35
CA ASN A 65 -7.31 -11.16 8.41
C ASN A 65 -7.18 -12.55 7.76
N GLU A 66 -8.27 -13.32 7.78
CA GLU A 66 -8.32 -14.68 7.21
C GLU A 66 -7.95 -14.73 5.73
N ALA A 67 -8.28 -13.69 4.95
CA ALA A 67 -7.91 -13.63 3.54
C ALA A 67 -6.37 -13.60 3.37
N HIS A 68 -5.68 -12.79 4.16
CA HIS A 68 -4.22 -12.72 4.12
C HIS A 68 -3.59 -14.06 4.51
N ARG A 69 -4.12 -14.71 5.56
CA ARG A 69 -3.62 -16.03 6.01
C ARG A 69 -3.88 -17.13 4.97
N ALA A 70 -5.05 -17.12 4.34
CA ALA A 70 -5.39 -18.04 3.26
C ALA A 70 -4.42 -17.86 2.08
N ILE A 71 -4.18 -16.62 1.64
CA ILE A 71 -3.24 -16.33 0.55
C ILE A 71 -1.81 -16.74 0.93
N ALA A 72 -1.33 -16.43 2.13
CA ALA A 72 -0.01 -16.88 2.60
C ALA A 72 0.09 -18.42 2.60
N SER A 73 -1.01 -19.12 2.89
CA SER A 73 -1.05 -20.57 2.85
C SER A 73 -0.90 -21.16 1.44
N TRP A 74 -1.25 -20.40 0.40
CA TRP A 74 -1.13 -20.83 -0.99
C TRP A 74 0.32 -20.98 -1.44
N GLU A 75 1.28 -20.32 -0.79
CA GLU A 75 2.72 -20.51 -1.07
C GLU A 75 3.18 -21.96 -0.89
N ARG A 76 2.44 -22.76 -0.10
CA ARG A 76 2.72 -24.20 0.06
C ARG A 76 2.25 -25.03 -1.14
N SER A 77 1.41 -24.45 -1.99
CA SER A 77 0.88 -25.09 -3.19
C SER A 77 1.81 -24.84 -4.37
N LYS A 78 2.08 -25.88 -5.16
CA LYS A 78 2.80 -25.76 -6.44
C LYS A 78 2.08 -24.91 -7.48
N LYS A 79 0.82 -24.52 -7.21
CA LYS A 79 0.01 -23.69 -8.11
C LYS A 79 0.29 -22.19 -7.94
N PHE A 80 0.85 -21.79 -6.81
CA PHE A 80 1.08 -20.38 -6.49
C PHE A 80 2.46 -19.95 -6.98
N VAL A 81 2.51 -18.90 -7.79
CA VAL A 81 3.77 -18.39 -8.36
C VAL A 81 4.26 -17.18 -7.60
N TRP A 82 3.41 -16.16 -7.42
CA TRP A 82 3.84 -14.89 -6.83
C TRP A 82 2.66 -14.01 -6.40
N LEU A 83 2.88 -13.21 -5.35
CA LEU A 83 1.97 -12.18 -4.87
C LEU A 83 2.49 -10.79 -5.25
N ILE A 84 1.71 -10.00 -6.01
CA ILE A 84 2.02 -8.58 -6.25
C ILE A 84 1.03 -7.71 -5.49
N THR A 85 1.47 -6.99 -4.47
CA THR A 85 0.59 -6.11 -3.71
C THR A 85 0.72 -4.63 -4.07
N GLN A 86 -0.44 -3.98 -4.30
CA GLN A 86 -0.54 -2.52 -4.36
C GLN A 86 -0.68 -1.89 -2.96
N ASN A 87 -0.97 -2.69 -1.93
CA ASN A 87 -1.12 -2.21 -0.56
C ASN A 87 0.24 -1.93 0.05
N VAL A 88 0.30 -0.91 0.91
CA VAL A 88 1.49 -0.46 1.63
C VAL A 88 1.42 -0.78 3.13
N ASP A 89 0.47 -1.64 3.52
CA ASP A 89 0.13 -1.93 4.92
C ASP A 89 1.00 -3.01 5.58
N GLY A 90 1.80 -3.74 4.78
CA GLY A 90 2.64 -4.84 5.24
C GLY A 90 1.85 -6.07 5.76
N LEU A 91 0.53 -6.12 5.59
CA LEU A 91 -0.30 -7.17 6.19
C LEU A 91 -0.08 -8.56 5.56
N HIS A 92 0.38 -8.62 4.31
CA HIS A 92 0.77 -9.86 3.66
C HIS A 92 2.05 -10.46 4.25
N ALA A 93 3.09 -9.63 4.39
CA ALA A 93 4.31 -10.04 5.08
C ALA A 93 3.99 -10.48 6.52
N LYS A 94 3.16 -9.71 7.25
CA LYS A 94 2.69 -10.06 8.60
C LYS A 94 1.88 -11.37 8.66
N ALA A 95 1.22 -11.75 7.58
CA ALA A 95 0.51 -13.03 7.47
C ALA A 95 1.42 -14.22 7.13
N GLY A 96 2.69 -13.98 6.81
CA GLY A 96 3.66 -15.01 6.45
C GLY A 96 3.82 -15.22 4.94
N SER A 97 3.43 -14.27 4.10
CA SER A 97 3.77 -14.31 2.67
C SER A 97 5.24 -13.96 2.46
N HIS A 98 5.98 -14.82 1.75
CA HIS A 98 7.39 -14.65 1.39
C HIS A 98 7.59 -14.48 -0.12
N MET A 99 6.70 -15.03 -0.96
CA MET A 99 6.75 -14.92 -2.41
C MET A 99 5.98 -13.66 -2.85
N LEU A 100 6.52 -12.48 -2.49
CA LEU A 100 5.83 -11.20 -2.46
C LEU A 100 6.63 -10.07 -3.11
N THR A 101 5.97 -9.26 -3.93
CA THR A 101 6.42 -7.91 -4.31
C THR A 101 5.44 -6.87 -3.80
N GLU A 102 5.93 -5.95 -2.96
CA GLU A 102 5.20 -4.74 -2.55
C GLU A 102 5.38 -3.65 -3.60
N LEU A 103 4.53 -3.66 -4.63
CA LEU A 103 4.65 -2.80 -5.81
C LEU A 103 4.71 -1.31 -5.49
N HIS A 104 4.04 -0.87 -4.42
CA HIS A 104 4.06 0.52 -3.99
C HIS A 104 4.90 0.72 -2.72
N GLY A 105 5.74 -0.24 -2.37
CA GLY A 105 6.51 -0.28 -1.14
C GLY A 105 5.66 -0.51 0.11
N CYS A 106 6.13 -0.08 1.27
CA CYS A 106 5.51 -0.34 2.56
C CYS A 106 5.67 0.83 3.53
N SER A 107 4.57 1.23 4.16
CA SER A 107 4.54 2.29 5.19
C SER A 107 5.23 1.87 6.49
N LEU A 108 5.56 0.58 6.67
CA LEU A 108 6.35 0.08 7.80
C LEU A 108 7.85 0.32 7.63
N ARG A 109 8.28 0.92 6.52
CA ARG A 109 9.68 1.25 6.25
C ARG A 109 9.86 2.74 5.98
N VAL A 110 11.04 3.25 6.31
CA VAL A 110 11.48 4.62 6.03
C VAL A 110 12.76 4.58 5.22
N LYS A 111 12.77 5.33 4.11
CA LYS A 111 13.89 5.47 3.18
C LYS A 111 14.50 6.87 3.29
N CYS A 112 15.81 6.93 3.41
CA CYS A 112 16.56 8.16 3.23
C CYS A 112 16.74 8.47 1.75
N LEU A 113 16.33 9.67 1.33
CA LEU A 113 16.48 10.14 -0.06
C LEU A 113 17.91 10.60 -0.38
N GLY A 114 18.76 10.79 0.63
CA GLY A 114 20.17 11.17 0.47
C GLY A 114 21.08 9.96 0.29
N CYS A 115 21.08 9.03 1.25
CA CYS A 115 21.99 7.87 1.24
C CYS A 115 21.32 6.53 0.85
N GLY A 116 20.01 6.51 0.63
CA GLY A 116 19.27 5.30 0.22
C GLY A 116 19.01 4.29 1.34
N GLU A 117 19.44 4.56 2.58
CA GLU A 117 19.23 3.68 3.72
C GLU A 117 17.74 3.44 3.99
N ILE A 118 17.38 2.19 4.24
CA ILE A 118 16.02 1.76 4.59
C ILE A 118 16.04 1.23 6.02
N THR A 119 15.10 1.70 6.84
CA THR A 119 14.97 1.37 8.27
C THR A 119 13.51 1.09 8.62
N ASP A 120 13.25 0.42 9.74
CA ASP A 120 11.88 0.17 10.22
C ASP A 120 11.25 1.50 10.67
N ARG A 121 10.00 1.76 10.26
CA ARG A 121 9.25 2.95 10.68
C ARG A 121 9.01 2.99 12.19
N ALA A 122 8.96 1.83 12.86
CA ALA A 122 8.84 1.75 14.31
C ALA A 122 10.01 2.44 15.03
N ASP A 123 11.23 2.32 14.49
CA ASP A 123 12.44 2.90 15.09
C ASP A 123 12.44 4.42 15.07
N HIS A 124 11.70 5.05 14.15
CA HIS A 124 11.58 6.50 14.07
C HIS A 124 10.57 7.06 15.07
N GLN A 125 9.62 6.26 15.54
CA GLN A 125 8.50 6.76 16.35
C GLN A 125 8.96 7.39 17.68
N PRO A 126 9.78 6.71 18.53
CA PRO A 126 10.21 7.29 19.81
C PRO A 126 11.01 8.58 19.64
N ARG A 127 11.83 8.64 18.58
CA ARG A 127 12.61 9.83 18.27
C ARG A 127 11.74 10.99 17.81
N MET A 128 10.73 10.71 16.98
CA MET A 128 9.76 11.73 16.58
C MET A 128 8.96 12.22 17.80
N GLU A 129 8.62 11.35 18.76
CA GLU A 129 7.98 11.72 20.03
C GLU A 129 8.87 12.65 20.85
N GLU A 130 10.16 12.34 21.00
CA GLU A 130 11.12 13.19 21.70
C GLU A 130 11.26 14.58 21.03
N LEU A 131 11.44 14.61 19.71
CA LEU A 131 11.56 15.84 18.93
C LEU A 131 10.30 16.71 18.97
N ASN A 132 9.13 16.10 19.19
CA ASN A 132 7.83 16.75 19.11
C ASN A 132 7.05 16.73 20.44
N ALA A 133 7.74 16.61 21.58
CA ALA A 133 7.11 16.51 22.90
C ALA A 133 6.16 17.69 23.20
N GLU A 134 6.57 18.92 22.89
CA GLU A 134 5.72 20.12 23.06
C GLU A 134 4.57 20.16 22.05
N TRP A 135 4.83 19.73 20.81
CA TRP A 135 3.82 19.69 19.76
C TRP A 135 2.69 18.71 20.11
N MET A 136 3.01 17.58 20.72
CA MET A 136 2.03 16.58 21.17
C MET A 136 1.12 17.06 22.30
N LYS A 137 1.54 18.02 23.12
CA LYS A 137 0.69 18.55 24.21
C LYS A 137 -0.57 19.26 23.70
N VAL A 138 -0.53 19.74 22.46
CA VAL A 138 -1.59 20.57 21.87
C VAL A 138 -2.23 19.96 20.63
N ASN A 139 -1.73 18.83 20.12
CA ASN A 139 -2.24 18.15 18.94
C ASN A 139 -2.55 16.67 19.23
N PHE A 140 -3.74 16.21 18.87
CA PHE A 140 -4.22 14.85 19.12
C PHE A 140 -4.61 14.14 17.81
N ALA A 141 -4.53 12.80 17.80
CA ALA A 141 -4.86 11.98 16.63
C ALA A 141 -6.37 11.98 16.34
N GLY A 142 -6.76 12.39 15.12
CA GLY A 142 -8.11 12.25 14.58
C GLY A 142 -8.33 10.93 13.81
N ASP A 143 -9.36 10.87 12.96
CA ASP A 143 -9.65 9.72 12.08
C ASP A 143 -8.52 9.41 11.07
N LEU A 144 -8.40 8.13 10.66
CA LEU A 144 -7.27 7.56 9.92
C LEU A 144 -7.56 7.32 8.43
N ALA A 145 -6.60 7.61 7.56
CA ALA A 145 -6.62 7.38 6.11
C ALA A 145 -5.95 6.03 5.70
N PRO A 146 -6.14 5.56 4.44
CA PRO A 146 -5.61 4.28 3.95
C PRO A 146 -4.08 4.14 3.94
N ASP A 147 -3.36 5.26 3.77
CA ASP A 147 -1.90 5.37 3.85
C ASP A 147 -1.39 5.53 5.29
N GLY A 148 -2.31 5.65 6.26
CA GLY A 148 -1.98 5.92 7.64
C GLY A 148 -1.76 7.41 7.92
N ASP A 149 -2.48 8.32 7.26
CA ASP A 149 -2.54 9.75 7.61
C ASP A 149 -3.72 10.07 8.55
N SER A 150 -3.57 11.04 9.46
CA SER A 150 -4.68 11.58 10.28
C SER A 150 -5.15 12.96 9.81
N ILE A 151 -6.34 13.39 10.23
CA ILE A 151 -6.80 14.79 10.04
C ILE A 151 -6.14 15.68 11.11
N LEU A 152 -5.62 16.84 10.69
CA LEU A 152 -4.99 17.85 11.55
C LEU A 152 -5.67 19.20 11.39
N THR A 153 -5.69 20.00 12.45
CA THR A 153 -6.12 21.42 12.40
C THR A 153 -5.20 22.19 11.45
N PRO A 154 -5.72 23.08 10.59
CA PRO A 154 -4.89 23.84 9.66
C PRO A 154 -3.77 24.62 10.37
N GLY A 155 -2.52 24.44 9.94
CA GLY A 155 -1.36 25.12 10.50
C GLY A 155 -0.72 24.41 11.70
N ALA A 156 -1.33 23.34 12.22
CA ALA A 156 -0.75 22.51 13.28
C ALA A 156 0.61 21.94 12.88
N GLU A 157 0.83 21.66 11.61
CA GLU A 157 2.08 21.09 11.10
C GLU A 157 3.28 22.05 11.16
N GLN A 158 3.06 23.37 11.30
CA GLN A 158 4.15 24.35 11.11
C GLN A 158 5.27 24.21 12.13
N SER A 159 4.90 23.91 13.39
CA SER A 159 5.82 23.69 14.50
C SER A 159 6.27 22.24 14.65
N PHE A 160 5.83 21.33 13.76
CA PHE A 160 6.28 19.95 13.77
C PHE A 160 7.75 19.86 13.31
N VAL A 161 8.58 19.15 14.07
CA VAL A 161 10.00 18.92 13.79
C VAL A 161 10.14 17.64 12.96
N LEU A 162 10.73 17.77 11.77
CA LEU A 162 10.93 16.66 10.85
C LEU A 162 12.05 15.72 11.33
N PRO A 163 11.90 14.40 11.15
CA PRO A 163 12.99 13.46 11.39
C PRO A 163 14.02 13.53 10.25
N GLU A 164 15.29 13.38 10.61
CA GLU A 164 16.43 13.35 9.68
C GLU A 164 17.15 12.01 9.73
N CYS A 165 17.78 11.60 8.63
CA CYS A 165 18.58 10.38 8.59
C CYS A 165 19.75 10.45 9.58
N GLN A 166 19.91 9.43 10.42
CA GLN A 166 21.00 9.35 11.39
C GLN A 166 22.38 9.12 10.76
N LYS A 167 22.40 8.58 9.54
CA LYS A 167 23.65 8.30 8.81
C LYS A 167 24.19 9.51 8.06
N CYS A 168 23.34 10.32 7.45
CA CYS A 168 23.78 11.42 6.58
C CYS A 168 23.05 12.76 6.76
N GLY A 169 22.10 12.87 7.69
CA GLY A 169 21.24 14.06 7.85
C GLY A 169 20.24 14.28 6.71
N GLY A 170 20.19 13.36 5.73
CA GLY A 170 19.33 13.48 4.56
C GLY A 170 17.84 13.35 4.88
N MET A 171 17.02 13.84 3.94
CA MET A 171 15.57 13.80 4.02
C MET A 171 15.05 12.36 4.11
N LEU A 172 14.14 12.13 5.04
CA LEU A 172 13.43 10.87 5.19
C LEU A 172 12.06 10.91 4.51
N LYS A 173 11.68 9.81 3.88
CA LYS A 173 10.33 9.53 3.35
C LYS A 173 9.95 8.12 3.77
N THR A 174 8.68 7.83 3.99
CA THR A 174 8.24 6.42 4.04
C THR A 174 8.61 5.72 2.74
N ASP A 175 8.87 4.42 2.79
CA ASP A 175 9.18 3.61 1.60
C ASP A 175 7.91 3.31 0.80
N VAL A 176 7.14 4.34 0.46
CA VAL A 176 5.89 4.26 -0.29
C VAL A 176 6.00 5.03 -1.59
N VAL A 177 5.58 4.46 -2.70
CA VAL A 177 5.52 5.17 -3.99
C VAL A 177 4.41 6.22 -3.92
N PHE A 178 4.78 7.50 -3.94
CA PHE A 178 3.83 8.61 -3.89
C PHE A 178 3.17 8.83 -5.26
N PHE A 179 2.08 9.59 -5.27
CA PHE A 179 1.50 10.04 -6.54
C PHE A 179 2.52 10.91 -7.31
N GLY A 180 2.70 10.61 -8.60
CA GLY A 180 3.71 11.25 -9.44
C GLY A 180 5.13 10.69 -9.27
N ASP A 181 5.32 9.69 -8.40
CA ASP A 181 6.58 8.96 -8.24
C ASP A 181 6.63 7.73 -9.14
N ASN A 182 7.83 7.15 -9.28
CA ASN A 182 8.06 5.95 -10.06
C ASN A 182 8.13 4.72 -9.15
N VAL A 183 7.43 3.67 -9.56
CA VAL A 183 7.67 2.34 -9.00
C VAL A 183 9.09 1.90 -9.36
N SER A 184 9.75 1.20 -8.43
CA SER A 184 11.05 0.57 -8.68
C SER A 184 11.01 -0.25 -9.96
N ARG A 185 11.96 0.04 -10.88
CA ARG A 185 12.07 -0.70 -12.13
C ARG A 185 12.34 -2.19 -11.86
N GLN A 186 13.19 -2.49 -10.89
CA GLN A 186 13.50 -3.86 -10.51
C GLN A 186 12.26 -4.63 -10.04
N ASP A 187 11.39 -3.99 -9.25
CA ASP A 187 10.15 -4.62 -8.78
C ASP A 187 9.17 -4.83 -9.94
N VAL A 188 9.06 -3.86 -10.85
CA VAL A 188 8.23 -3.98 -12.06
C VAL A 188 8.73 -5.10 -12.98
N ASP A 189 10.04 -5.17 -13.22
CA ASP A 189 10.66 -6.19 -14.06
C ASP A 189 10.43 -7.59 -13.45
N THR A 190 10.66 -7.74 -12.13
CA THR A 190 10.34 -8.97 -11.39
C THR A 190 8.87 -9.36 -11.54
N CYS A 191 7.96 -8.39 -11.42
CA CYS A 191 6.54 -8.64 -11.59
C CYS A 191 6.19 -9.13 -13.00
N TYR A 192 6.79 -8.55 -14.04
CA TYR A 192 6.60 -9.01 -15.42
C TYR A 192 7.13 -10.43 -15.62
N GLU A 193 8.34 -10.73 -15.14
CA GLU A 193 8.91 -12.08 -15.19
C GLU A 193 7.96 -13.10 -14.53
N LYS A 194 7.38 -12.78 -13.37
CA LYS A 194 6.41 -13.66 -12.70
C LYS A 194 5.08 -13.79 -13.44
N VAL A 195 4.62 -12.75 -14.14
CA VAL A 195 3.47 -12.86 -15.05
C VAL A 195 3.80 -13.76 -16.24
N GLU A 196 5.01 -13.68 -16.78
CA GLU A 196 5.48 -14.50 -17.90
C GLU A 196 5.65 -15.97 -17.49
N GLU A 197 6.07 -16.26 -16.26
CA GLU A 197 6.18 -17.61 -15.70
C GLU A 197 4.82 -18.25 -15.41
N CYS A 198 3.82 -17.47 -14.96
CA CYS A 198 2.52 -18.02 -14.57
C CYS A 198 1.66 -18.37 -15.79
N THR A 199 0.64 -19.20 -15.61
CA THR A 199 -0.31 -19.55 -16.67
C THR A 199 -1.65 -18.82 -16.55
N GLY A 200 -1.79 -17.87 -15.61
CA GLY A 200 -3.02 -17.11 -15.39
C GLY A 200 -2.92 -16.12 -14.24
N VAL A 201 -3.83 -15.13 -14.20
CA VAL A 201 -3.83 -14.02 -13.23
C VAL A 201 -5.13 -14.00 -12.42
N LEU A 202 -5.09 -13.67 -11.12
CA LEU A 202 -6.26 -13.54 -10.22
C LEU A 202 -6.29 -12.21 -9.51
N VAL A 203 -6.99 -11.24 -10.07
CA VAL A 203 -7.19 -9.96 -9.42
C VAL A 203 -8.14 -10.17 -8.24
N LEU A 204 -7.77 -9.74 -7.03
CA LEU A 204 -8.59 -9.95 -5.83
C LEU A 204 -8.77 -8.64 -5.11
N GLY A 205 -9.87 -7.90 -5.32
CA GLY A 205 -10.27 -6.72 -4.54
C GLY A 205 -9.60 -5.40 -4.94
N SER A 206 -9.26 -5.26 -6.22
CA SER A 206 -8.77 -4.03 -6.83
C SER A 206 -9.64 -3.61 -8.01
N SER A 207 -9.92 -2.31 -8.09
CA SER A 207 -10.59 -1.70 -9.24
C SER A 207 -9.70 -1.56 -10.47
N LEU A 208 -8.38 -1.67 -10.31
CA LEU A 208 -7.39 -1.55 -11.38
C LEU A 208 -7.47 -0.27 -12.20
N TYR A 209 -8.00 0.82 -11.64
CA TYR A 209 -7.98 2.12 -12.34
C TYR A 209 -6.57 2.69 -12.48
N VAL A 210 -5.66 2.38 -11.55
CA VAL A 210 -4.28 2.85 -11.59
C VAL A 210 -3.44 1.94 -12.47
N MET A 211 -2.73 2.55 -13.43
CA MET A 211 -1.91 1.83 -14.42
C MET A 211 -0.77 1.01 -13.80
N SER A 212 -0.30 1.36 -12.60
CA SER A 212 0.74 0.60 -11.89
C SER A 212 0.31 -0.85 -11.64
N GLY A 213 -0.90 -1.08 -11.12
CA GLY A 213 -1.44 -2.42 -10.92
C GLY A 213 -2.05 -3.03 -12.20
N PHE A 214 -2.74 -2.23 -13.01
CA PHE A 214 -3.47 -2.73 -14.20
C PHE A 214 -2.55 -3.36 -15.27
N ARG A 215 -1.30 -2.93 -15.35
CA ARG A 215 -0.36 -3.40 -16.39
C ARG A 215 -0.15 -4.91 -16.40
N PHE A 216 -0.24 -5.57 -15.25
CA PHE A 216 0.04 -6.99 -15.12
C PHE A 216 -1.10 -7.89 -15.66
N PRO A 217 -2.38 -7.72 -15.24
CA PRO A 217 -3.48 -8.46 -15.87
C PRO A 217 -3.64 -8.11 -17.35
N TYR A 218 -3.39 -6.86 -17.75
CA TYR A 218 -3.42 -6.48 -19.16
C TYR A 218 -2.33 -7.18 -19.97
N HIS A 219 -1.09 -7.23 -19.47
CA HIS A 219 -0.01 -7.97 -20.11
C HIS A 219 -0.32 -9.47 -20.21
N ALA A 220 -0.86 -10.08 -19.15
CA ALA A 220 -1.32 -11.46 -19.18
C ALA A 220 -2.36 -11.70 -20.29
N SER A 221 -3.34 -10.80 -20.46
CA SER A 221 -4.33 -10.92 -21.54
C SER A 221 -3.71 -10.82 -22.94
N LEU A 222 -2.69 -9.97 -23.12
CA LEU A 222 -1.97 -9.87 -24.40
C LEU A 222 -1.21 -11.16 -24.73
N MET A 223 -0.80 -11.91 -23.72
CA MET A 223 -0.19 -13.24 -23.87
C MET A 223 -1.21 -14.37 -24.03
N GLY A 224 -2.50 -14.07 -24.07
CA GLY A 224 -3.58 -15.08 -24.10
C GLY A 224 -3.71 -15.88 -22.79
N LYS A 225 -3.18 -15.36 -21.68
CA LYS A 225 -3.30 -15.98 -20.37
C LYS A 225 -4.63 -15.59 -19.72
N PRO A 226 -5.34 -16.53 -19.10
CA PRO A 226 -6.63 -16.28 -18.48
C PRO A 226 -6.50 -15.33 -17.28
N VAL A 227 -7.39 -14.33 -17.22
CA VAL A 227 -7.48 -13.35 -16.12
C VAL A 227 -8.79 -13.58 -15.38
N PHE A 228 -8.70 -13.84 -14.09
CA PHE A 228 -9.83 -14.04 -13.20
C PHE A 228 -9.89 -12.89 -12.20
N ILE A 229 -11.09 -12.48 -11.81
CA ILE A 229 -11.29 -11.32 -10.94
C ILE A 229 -12.27 -11.66 -9.84
N VAL A 230 -11.94 -11.34 -8.59
CA VAL A 230 -12.88 -11.28 -7.46
C VAL A 230 -12.88 -9.85 -6.96
N ASN A 231 -13.94 -9.10 -7.21
CA ASN A 231 -14.08 -7.73 -6.73
C ASN A 231 -15.56 -7.40 -6.61
N ILE A 232 -15.97 -6.71 -5.53
CA ILE A 232 -17.37 -6.33 -5.32
C ILE A 232 -17.85 -5.42 -6.46
N GLY A 233 -17.06 -4.39 -6.77
CA GLY A 233 -17.35 -3.41 -7.81
C GLY A 233 -16.79 -3.77 -9.18
N PRO A 234 -17.05 -2.93 -10.19
CA PRO A 234 -16.43 -3.07 -11.51
C PRO A 234 -14.91 -2.86 -11.44
N THR A 235 -14.20 -3.40 -12.41
CA THR A 235 -12.77 -3.18 -12.58
C THR A 235 -12.44 -2.75 -14.01
N ARG A 236 -11.31 -2.08 -14.19
CA ARG A 236 -10.79 -1.74 -15.52
C ARG A 236 -10.46 -2.97 -16.38
N ALA A 237 -10.31 -4.15 -15.77
CA ALA A 237 -9.95 -5.38 -16.45
C ALA A 237 -11.17 -6.25 -16.84
N ASP A 238 -12.39 -5.80 -16.55
CA ASP A 238 -13.60 -6.60 -16.75
C ASP A 238 -13.79 -7.03 -18.22
N GLU A 239 -13.41 -6.19 -19.19
CA GLU A 239 -13.59 -6.46 -20.63
C GLU A 239 -12.76 -7.63 -21.17
N PHE A 240 -11.64 -7.97 -20.52
CA PHE A 240 -10.76 -9.06 -20.93
C PHE A 240 -10.61 -10.14 -19.87
N ALA A 241 -11.38 -10.06 -18.78
CA ALA A 241 -11.42 -11.11 -17.77
C ALA A 241 -12.16 -12.33 -18.32
N GLU A 242 -11.59 -13.51 -18.15
CA GLU A 242 -12.26 -14.77 -18.45
C GLU A 242 -13.42 -15.02 -17.50
N MET A 243 -13.27 -14.59 -16.24
CA MET A 243 -14.35 -14.64 -15.25
C MET A 243 -14.19 -13.53 -14.23
N ARG A 244 -15.32 -12.91 -13.86
CA ARG A 244 -15.42 -11.98 -12.74
C ARG A 244 -16.47 -12.47 -11.74
N LEU A 245 -16.08 -12.54 -10.48
CA LEU A 245 -16.94 -12.86 -9.36
C LEU A 245 -17.14 -11.61 -8.49
N SER A 246 -18.39 -11.12 -8.43
CA SER A 246 -18.79 -10.06 -7.51
C SER A 246 -18.97 -10.61 -6.11
N ALA A 247 -17.90 -10.67 -5.33
CA ALA A 247 -17.92 -11.20 -3.98
C ALA A 247 -16.86 -10.54 -3.08
N LEU A 248 -17.01 -10.76 -1.77
CA LEU A 248 -15.97 -10.43 -0.79
C LEU A 248 -14.78 -11.37 -0.99
N VAL A 249 -13.58 -10.80 -1.16
CA VAL A 249 -12.34 -11.58 -1.35
C VAL A 249 -12.18 -12.62 -0.24
N SER A 250 -12.44 -12.26 1.01
CA SER A 250 -12.34 -13.16 2.16
C SER A 250 -13.24 -14.40 2.07
N GLU A 251 -14.41 -14.31 1.46
CA GLU A 251 -15.35 -15.43 1.33
C GLU A 251 -14.96 -16.40 0.22
N VAL A 252 -14.15 -15.94 -0.74
CA VAL A 252 -13.71 -16.72 -1.89
C VAL A 252 -12.39 -17.40 -1.56
N VAL A 253 -11.38 -16.64 -1.11
CA VAL A 253 -10.02 -17.17 -0.94
C VAL A 253 -9.89 -18.21 0.18
N THR A 254 -10.79 -18.17 1.16
CA THR A 254 -10.82 -19.15 2.25
C THR A 254 -11.39 -20.51 1.83
N LYS A 255 -11.92 -20.61 0.60
CA LYS A 255 -12.53 -21.82 0.03
C LYS A 255 -11.73 -22.41 -1.15
N LEU A 256 -10.64 -21.74 -1.56
CA LEU A 256 -9.73 -22.16 -2.64
C LEU A 256 -8.49 -22.86 -2.06
#